data_AF-A0A059LFH5-F1
#
_entry.id   AF-A0A059LFH5-F1
#
_cell.length_a   1.000
_cell.length_b   1.000
_cell.length_c   1.000
_cell.angle_alpha   90.00
_cell.angle_beta   90.00
_cell.angle_gamma   90.00
#
_symmetry.space_group_name_H-M   'P 1'
#
loop_
_entity.id
_entity.type
_entity.pdbx_description
1 polymer ?
#
loop_
_entity_poly.entity_id
_entity_poly.type
_entity_poly.pdbx_seq_one_letter_code
_entity_poly.pdbx_strand_id
1 'polypeptide(L)'
;MGPIVRLIVYQYSKQRRQFGRPAHFSNSRVEGVLDARPDEEHALLWRPVPRVTTGTQTNTLDVPVTYATMDAVQGNWPKDVDPTDAEAVTRYRRKVERDETYVRCVARLGSLAEEAAKENNALDLYTPYFGDLGRDMPREAPSASEKTNSAPGASQSSIS
;
A
#
# COMPACT_ATOMS: atom_id res chain seq x y z
N MET A 1 27.04 1.65 39.54
CA MET A 1 27.37 1.99 38.13
C MET A 1 27.63 0.69 37.39
N GLY A 2 26.63 0.12 36.72
CA GLY A 2 26.80 -1.14 35.96
C GLY A 2 27.33 -0.87 34.53
N PRO A 3 28.09 -1.79 33.92
CA PRO A 3 28.72 -1.57 32.62
C PRO A 3 27.69 -1.56 31.48
N ILE A 4 27.81 -0.57 30.60
CA ILE A 4 26.98 -0.44 29.39
C ILE A 4 27.55 -1.39 28.33
N VAL A 5 26.87 -2.50 28.07
CA VAL A 5 27.18 -3.39 26.96
C VAL A 5 26.69 -2.74 25.67
N ARG A 6 27.59 -2.39 24.75
CA ARG A 6 27.23 -1.92 23.41
C ARG A 6 26.98 -3.13 22.51
N LEU A 7 25.70 -3.37 22.20
CA LEU A 7 25.31 -4.37 21.20
C LEU A 7 25.68 -3.84 19.81
N ILE A 8 26.57 -4.53 19.10
CA ILE A 8 26.81 -4.26 17.68
C ILE A 8 25.76 -5.05 16.89
N VAL A 9 24.79 -4.33 16.33
CA VAL A 9 23.75 -4.90 15.48
C VAL A 9 24.16 -4.72 14.03
N TYR A 10 24.45 -5.81 13.34
CA TYR A 10 24.65 -5.79 11.89
C TYR A 10 23.29 -5.93 11.20
N GLN A 11 22.81 -4.85 10.60
CA GLN A 11 21.61 -4.86 9.76
C GLN A 11 22.00 -5.03 8.30
N TYR A 12 21.72 -6.19 7.72
CA TYR A 12 21.86 -6.40 6.28
C TYR A 12 20.55 -6.03 5.58
N SER A 13 20.59 -4.98 4.76
CA SER A 13 19.46 -4.60 3.91
C SER A 13 19.79 -4.89 2.44
N LYS A 14 18.86 -5.53 1.75
CA LYS A 14 18.98 -5.86 0.32
C LYS A 14 17.69 -5.42 -0.38
N GLN A 15 17.80 -4.88 -1.59
CA GLN A 15 16.62 -4.47 -2.35
C GLN A 15 15.77 -5.70 -2.74
N ARG A 16 14.43 -5.58 -2.66
CA ARG A 16 13.48 -6.68 -2.93
C ARG A 16 13.72 -7.37 -4.29
N ARG A 17 14.14 -6.62 -5.32
CA ARG A 17 14.49 -7.11 -6.67
C ARG A 17 15.76 -7.99 -6.73
N GLN A 18 16.55 -8.02 -5.66
CA GLN A 18 17.79 -8.79 -5.58
C GLN A 18 17.65 -10.07 -4.74
N PHE A 19 16.48 -10.29 -4.13
CA PHE A 19 16.11 -11.58 -3.56
C PHE A 19 15.68 -12.53 -4.68
N GLY A 20 15.97 -13.83 -4.52
CA GLY A 20 15.61 -14.85 -5.51
C GLY A 20 16.48 -14.90 -6.77
N ARG A 21 17.54 -14.08 -6.87
CA ARG A 21 18.56 -14.28 -7.92
C ARG A 21 19.35 -15.56 -7.58
N PRO A 22 19.47 -16.52 -8.51
CA PRO A 22 20.31 -17.69 -8.29
C PRO A 22 21.74 -17.22 -8.01
N ALA A 23 22.33 -17.71 -6.92
CA ALA A 23 23.72 -17.43 -6.61
C ALA A 23 24.59 -18.04 -7.71
N HIS A 24 25.32 -17.20 -8.44
CA HIS A 24 26.17 -17.64 -9.53
C HIS A 24 27.51 -18.14 -8.96
N PHE A 25 27.51 -19.38 -8.49
CA PHE A 25 28.73 -20.07 -8.11
C PHE A 25 29.40 -20.59 -9.39
N SER A 26 30.29 -19.80 -9.98
CA SER A 26 31.21 -20.33 -10.99
C SER A 26 32.34 -21.06 -10.28
N ASN A 27 32.67 -22.25 -10.75
CA ASN A 27 33.90 -22.95 -10.38
C ASN A 27 35.09 -22.31 -11.14
N SER A 28 35.18 -20.98 -11.08
CA SER A 28 36.26 -20.22 -11.67
C SER A 28 37.54 -20.57 -10.91
N ARG A 29 38.60 -20.87 -11.67
CA ARG A 29 39.93 -21.11 -11.12
C ARG A 29 40.27 -19.94 -10.20
N VAL A 30 40.75 -20.24 -8.99
CA VAL A 30 41.17 -19.22 -8.02
C VAL A 30 42.23 -18.37 -8.70
N GLU A 31 41.88 -17.15 -9.10
CA GLU A 31 42.86 -16.15 -9.49
C GLU A 31 43.55 -15.73 -8.21
N GLY A 32 44.81 -16.13 -8.05
CA GLY A 32 45.63 -15.69 -6.93
C GLY A 32 45.89 -14.19 -7.08
N VAL A 33 45.05 -13.37 -6.46
CA VAL A 33 45.15 -11.90 -6.49
C VAL A 33 46.41 -11.42 -5.75
N LEU A 34 46.97 -12.24 -4.86
CA LEU A 34 48.21 -11.97 -4.14
C LEU A 34 49.03 -13.26 -3.98
N ASP A 35 50.30 -13.21 -4.38
CA ASP A 35 51.32 -14.19 -4.01
C ASP A 35 52.08 -13.66 -2.78
N ALA A 36 51.53 -13.92 -1.60
CA ALA A 36 52.19 -13.58 -0.34
C ALA A 36 53.23 -14.65 -0.03
N ARG A 37 54.52 -14.32 -0.16
CA ARG A 37 55.60 -15.20 0.28
C ARG A 37 55.48 -15.46 1.80
N PRO A 38 55.71 -16.68 2.29
CA PRO A 38 55.56 -16.99 3.70
C PRO A 38 56.53 -16.15 4.55
N ASP A 39 56.00 -15.39 5.50
CA ASP A 39 56.79 -14.66 6.48
C ASP A 39 57.39 -15.64 7.50
N GLU A 40 58.70 -15.55 7.76
CA GLU A 40 59.41 -16.50 8.63
C GLU A 40 58.92 -16.45 10.10
N GLU A 41 58.43 -15.29 10.55
CA GLU A 41 57.88 -15.14 11.90
C GLU A 41 56.52 -15.87 12.08
N HIS A 42 55.72 -15.95 11.01
CA HIS A 42 54.44 -16.65 11.01
C HIS A 42 54.59 -18.17 10.86
N ALA A 43 55.72 -18.64 10.34
CA ALA A 43 56.03 -20.06 10.23
C ALA A 43 56.27 -20.71 11.61
N LEU A 44 56.79 -19.96 12.59
CA LEU A 44 57.02 -20.43 13.96
C LEU A 44 55.71 -20.69 14.73
N LEU A 45 54.61 -20.05 14.32
CA LEU A 45 53.26 -20.24 14.87
C LEU A 45 52.46 -21.28 14.08
N TRP A 46 53.02 -21.84 13.01
CA TRP A 46 52.33 -22.80 12.17
C TRP A 46 52.22 -24.16 12.87
N ARG A 47 50.99 -24.56 13.19
CA ARG A 47 50.66 -25.88 13.71
C ARG A 47 49.91 -26.65 12.61
N PRO A 48 50.41 -27.80 12.12
CA PRO A 48 49.68 -28.58 11.14
C PRO A 48 48.40 -29.10 11.78
N VAL A 49 47.27 -28.52 11.41
CA VAL A 49 45.95 -29.07 11.73
C VAL A 49 45.77 -30.25 10.78
N PRO A 50 45.53 -31.48 11.27
CA PRO A 50 45.24 -32.59 10.38
C PRO A 50 44.05 -32.19 9.51
N ARG A 51 44.14 -32.46 8.19
CA ARG A 51 42.97 -32.33 7.31
C ARG A 51 41.93 -33.32 7.81
N VAL A 52 41.06 -32.86 8.71
CA VAL A 52 39.76 -33.46 8.86
C VAL A 52 39.11 -33.20 7.50
N THR A 53 38.97 -34.24 6.69
CA THR A 53 37.99 -34.26 5.61
C THR A 53 36.63 -34.17 6.28
N THR A 54 36.27 -32.97 6.74
CA THR A 54 34.89 -32.64 7.05
C THR A 54 34.27 -32.47 5.67
N GLY A 55 33.82 -33.60 5.11
CA GLY A 55 32.73 -33.57 4.15
C GLY A 55 31.71 -32.61 4.72
N THR A 56 31.34 -31.60 3.94
CA THR A 56 30.42 -30.53 4.32
C THR A 56 29.18 -31.15 4.95
N GLN A 57 29.14 -31.23 6.28
CA GLN A 57 27.93 -31.57 7.01
C GLN A 57 27.13 -30.28 7.09
N THR A 58 26.37 -30.02 6.04
CA THR A 58 25.26 -29.08 6.10
C THR A 58 24.19 -29.72 6.96
N ASN A 59 24.21 -29.43 8.27
CA ASN A 59 23.09 -29.71 9.17
C ASN A 59 21.95 -28.75 8.79
N THR A 60 21.17 -29.13 7.78
CA THR A 60 19.89 -28.47 7.53
C THR A 60 18.90 -29.13 8.46
N LEU A 61 18.58 -28.46 9.57
CA LEU A 61 17.48 -28.88 10.41
C LEU A 61 16.19 -28.83 9.58
N ASP A 62 15.34 -29.84 9.71
CA ASP A 62 14.03 -29.85 9.06
C ASP A 62 13.19 -28.70 9.64
N VAL A 63 13.09 -27.62 8.87
CA VAL A 63 12.21 -26.49 9.19
C VAL A 63 10.82 -26.86 8.67
N PRO A 64 9.80 -26.98 9.52
CA PRO A 64 8.44 -27.18 9.04
C PRO A 64 8.01 -25.93 8.27
N VAL A 65 7.91 -26.06 6.95
CA VAL A 65 7.36 -25.01 6.08
C VAL A 65 5.85 -25.20 6.06
N THR A 66 5.13 -24.33 6.76
CA THR A 66 3.67 -24.26 6.64
C THR A 66 3.31 -23.37 5.46
N TYR A 67 2.58 -23.93 4.51
CA TYR A 67 1.91 -23.16 3.47
C TYR A 67 0.51 -22.79 3.98
N ALA A 68 0.19 -21.51 4.01
CA ALA A 68 -1.19 -21.06 4.23
C ALA A 68 -1.82 -20.91 2.84
N THR A 69 -2.76 -21.80 2.50
CA THR A 69 -3.65 -21.56 1.36
C THR A 69 -4.70 -20.54 1.77
N MET A 70 -5.10 -19.70 0.81
CA MET A 70 -6.16 -18.74 1.00
C MET A 70 -7.45 -19.42 0.53
N ASP A 71 -8.17 -20.03 1.47
CA ASP A 71 -9.48 -20.61 1.16
C ASP A 71 -10.44 -19.46 0.87
N ALA A 72 -10.76 -19.26 -0.42
CA ALA A 72 -11.84 -18.39 -0.83
C ALA A 72 -13.15 -19.06 -0.42
N VAL A 73 -13.57 -18.86 0.83
CA VAL A 73 -14.85 -19.38 1.34
C VAL A 73 -15.98 -18.74 0.53
N GLN A 74 -16.47 -19.48 -0.46
CA GLN A 74 -17.69 -19.13 -1.19
C GLN A 74 -18.90 -19.41 -0.31
N GLY A 75 -19.28 -18.40 0.46
CA GLY A 75 -20.59 -18.32 1.09
C GLY A 75 -20.74 -19.16 2.37
N ASN A 76 -21.42 -18.56 3.34
CA ASN A 76 -21.72 -19.17 4.64
C ASN A 76 -22.94 -20.12 4.53
N TRP A 77 -22.90 -21.04 3.57
CA TRP A 77 -23.95 -22.04 3.43
C TRP A 77 -23.90 -23.00 4.63
N PRO A 78 -25.07 -23.43 5.15
CA PRO A 78 -25.11 -24.46 6.17
C PRO A 78 -24.40 -25.72 5.68
N LYS A 79 -23.80 -26.48 6.60
CA LYS A 79 -23.04 -27.70 6.29
C LYS A 79 -23.83 -28.75 5.49
N ASP A 80 -25.16 -28.69 5.56
CA ASP A 80 -26.08 -29.63 4.89
C ASP A 80 -26.54 -29.15 3.50
N VAL A 81 -26.03 -28.02 3.01
CA VAL A 81 -26.44 -27.43 1.73
C VAL A 81 -25.22 -27.25 0.84
N ASP A 82 -25.16 -28.04 -0.24
CA ASP A 82 -24.12 -27.90 -1.25
C ASP A 82 -24.38 -26.67 -2.13
N PRO A 83 -23.48 -25.68 -2.16
CA PRO A 83 -23.67 -24.46 -2.96
C PRO A 83 -23.54 -24.68 -4.46
N THR A 84 -22.88 -25.76 -4.88
CA THR A 84 -22.72 -26.14 -6.28
C THR A 84 -23.98 -26.79 -6.85
N ASP A 85 -24.85 -27.34 -6.00
CA ASP A 85 -26.13 -27.90 -6.40
C ASP A 85 -27.23 -26.83 -6.38
N ALA A 86 -27.66 -26.41 -7.57
CA ALA A 86 -28.71 -25.41 -7.74
C ALA A 86 -30.06 -25.84 -7.14
N GLU A 87 -30.36 -27.14 -7.10
CA GLU A 87 -31.61 -27.65 -6.54
C GLU A 87 -31.59 -27.56 -5.01
N ALA A 88 -30.51 -28.00 -4.36
CA ALA A 88 -30.32 -27.84 -2.92
C ALA A 88 -30.39 -26.38 -2.47
N VAL A 89 -29.74 -25.47 -3.20
CA VAL A 89 -29.78 -24.02 -2.94
C VAL A 89 -31.20 -23.47 -3.06
N THR A 90 -31.92 -23.82 -4.13
CA THR A 90 -33.29 -23.34 -4.35
C THR A 90 -34.25 -23.85 -3.28
N ARG A 91 -34.13 -25.12 -2.92
CA ARG A 91 -34.93 -25.74 -1.85
C ARG A 91 -34.66 -25.06 -0.50
N TYR A 92 -33.40 -24.79 -0.19
CA TYR A 92 -33.04 -24.09 1.04
C TYR A 92 -33.60 -22.66 1.09
N ARG A 93 -33.47 -21.88 0.00
CA ARG A 93 -34.04 -20.53 -0.08
C ARG A 93 -35.55 -20.53 0.15
N ARG A 94 -36.28 -21.41 -0.53
CA ARG A 94 -37.74 -21.56 -0.34
C ARG A 94 -38.13 -21.96 1.08
N LYS A 95 -37.28 -22.75 1.76
CA LYS A 95 -37.50 -23.11 3.16
C LYS A 95 -37.38 -21.87 4.06
N VAL A 96 -36.36 -21.05 3.86
CA VAL A 96 -36.14 -19.82 4.64
C VAL A 96 -37.23 -18.77 4.35
N GLU A 97 -37.64 -18.62 3.10
CA GLU A 97 -38.67 -17.65 2.69
C GLU A 97 -40.06 -17.91 3.32
N ARG A 98 -40.33 -19.15 3.74
CA ARG A 98 -41.59 -19.53 4.40
C ARG A 98 -41.57 -19.33 5.91
N ASP A 99 -40.42 -19.01 6.50
CA ASP A 99 -40.32 -18.77 7.93
C ASP A 99 -41.08 -17.49 8.31
N GLU A 100 -42.00 -17.58 9.29
CA GLU A 100 -42.79 -16.44 9.74
C GLU A 100 -41.92 -15.28 10.25
N THR A 101 -40.78 -15.61 10.86
CA THR A 101 -39.82 -14.61 11.34
C THR A 101 -39.18 -13.87 10.18
N TYR A 102 -38.82 -14.60 9.11
CA TYR A 102 -38.29 -14.01 7.87
C TYR A 102 -39.30 -13.05 7.26
N VAL A 103 -40.54 -13.51 7.05
CA VAL A 103 -41.61 -12.69 6.44
C VAL A 103 -41.87 -11.42 7.26
N ARG A 104 -41.96 -11.54 8.59
CA ARG A 104 -42.18 -10.40 9.49
C ARG A 104 -41.02 -9.39 9.43
N CYS A 105 -39.78 -9.87 9.44
CA CYS A 105 -38.59 -9.01 9.38
C CYS A 105 -38.50 -8.29 8.04
N VAL A 106 -38.73 -9.00 6.93
CA VAL A 106 -38.69 -8.41 5.58
C VAL A 106 -39.78 -7.35 5.43
N ALA A 107 -41.01 -7.61 5.87
CA ALA A 107 -42.08 -6.62 5.81
C ALA A 107 -41.75 -5.35 6.61
N ARG A 108 -41.25 -5.50 7.84
CA ARG A 108 -40.85 -4.37 8.68
C ARG A 108 -39.68 -3.58 8.10
N LEU A 109 -38.65 -4.27 7.60
CA LEU A 109 -37.49 -3.59 6.99
C LEU A 109 -37.89 -2.93 5.66
N GLY A 110 -38.81 -3.54 4.92
CA GLY A 110 -39.37 -2.98 3.70
C GLY A 110 -40.09 -1.65 3.95
N SER A 111 -40.93 -1.55 4.98
CA SER A 111 -41.60 -0.29 5.31
C SER A 111 -40.61 0.82 5.69
N LEU A 112 -39.58 0.49 6.49
CA LEU A 112 -38.52 1.44 6.86
C LEU A 112 -37.70 1.89 5.65
N ALA A 113 -37.38 0.97 4.74
CA ALA A 113 -36.66 1.31 3.51
C ALA A 113 -37.50 2.18 2.57
N GLU A 114 -38.81 1.95 2.50
CA GLU A 114 -39.74 2.78 1.71
C GLU A 114 -39.84 4.20 2.28
N GLU A 115 -39.95 4.35 3.60
CA GLU A 115 -39.91 5.66 4.27
C GLU A 115 -38.59 6.39 3.98
N ALA A 116 -37.45 5.73 4.17
CA ALA A 116 -36.14 6.31 3.86
C ALA A 116 -35.99 6.70 2.39
N ALA A 117 -36.54 5.90 1.46
CA ALA A 117 -36.53 6.24 0.04
C ALA A 117 -37.41 7.46 -0.28
N LYS A 118 -38.57 7.58 0.35
CA LYS A 118 -39.44 8.77 0.22
C LYS A 118 -38.76 10.02 0.77
N GLU A 119 -38.09 9.91 1.92
CA GLU A 119 -37.33 11.01 2.53
C GLU A 119 -36.18 11.46 1.62
N ASN A 120 -35.39 10.52 1.08
CA ASN A 120 -34.30 10.83 0.16
C ASN A 120 -34.77 11.52 -1.13
N ASN A 121 -35.98 11.19 -1.59
CA ASN A 121 -36.57 11.81 -2.79
C ASN A 121 -37.33 13.11 -2.49
N ALA A 122 -37.65 13.40 -1.24
CA ALA A 122 -38.43 14.59 -0.87
C ALA A 122 -37.60 15.87 -1.06
N LEU A 123 -36.31 15.82 -0.74
CA LEU A 123 -35.37 16.92 -0.90
C LEU A 123 -33.99 16.38 -1.24
N ASP A 124 -33.41 16.87 -2.33
CA ASP A 124 -32.01 16.58 -2.64
C ASP A 124 -31.09 17.49 -1.81
N LEU A 125 -30.56 16.93 -0.73
CA LEU A 125 -29.63 17.62 0.18
C LEU A 125 -28.24 17.84 -0.44
N TYR A 126 -27.92 17.14 -1.53
CA TYR A 126 -26.56 17.09 -2.09
C TYR A 126 -26.40 17.96 -3.34
N THR A 127 -27.47 18.54 -3.85
CA THR A 127 -27.38 19.50 -4.96
C THR A 127 -26.81 20.84 -4.47
N PRO A 128 -25.67 21.30 -5.00
CA PRO A 128 -25.13 22.61 -4.64
C PRO A 128 -26.00 23.73 -5.20
N TYR A 129 -26.34 24.70 -4.36
CA TYR A 129 -26.98 25.93 -4.82
C TYR A 129 -26.03 26.67 -5.77
N PHE A 130 -26.55 27.04 -6.95
CA PHE A 130 -25.82 27.81 -7.97
C PHE A 130 -24.66 27.08 -8.67
N GLY A 131 -24.70 25.74 -8.77
CA GLY A 131 -23.68 24.95 -9.48
C GLY A 131 -23.42 25.40 -10.94
N ASP A 132 -24.46 25.92 -11.61
CA ASP A 132 -24.41 26.35 -13.01
C ASP A 132 -24.28 27.87 -13.20
N LEU A 133 -24.31 28.66 -12.12
CA LEU A 133 -24.07 30.10 -12.24
C LEU A 133 -22.58 30.31 -12.46
N GLY A 134 -22.20 30.48 -13.73
CA GLY A 134 -20.91 31.01 -14.13
C GLY A 134 -20.55 32.21 -13.25
N ARG A 135 -19.31 32.23 -12.76
CA ARG A 135 -18.79 33.21 -11.81
C ARG A 135 -18.57 34.57 -12.48
N ASP A 136 -19.60 35.14 -13.10
CA ASP A 136 -19.52 36.40 -13.82
C ASP A 136 -20.59 37.35 -13.29
N MET A 137 -20.33 37.90 -12.10
CA MET A 137 -20.85 39.22 -11.76
C MET A 137 -19.90 40.23 -12.40
N PRO A 138 -20.27 40.91 -13.50
CA PRO A 138 -19.44 41.96 -14.05
C PRO A 138 -19.29 43.04 -13.01
N ARG A 139 -18.07 43.20 -12.48
CA ARG A 139 -17.73 44.32 -11.62
C ARG A 139 -17.61 45.54 -12.52
N GLU A 140 -18.66 46.35 -12.56
CA GLU A 140 -18.60 47.65 -13.24
C GLU A 140 -17.50 48.50 -12.58
N ALA A 141 -16.45 48.82 -13.33
CA ALA A 141 -15.37 49.66 -12.84
C ALA A 141 -15.92 51.08 -12.61
N PRO A 142 -15.56 51.78 -11.52
CA PRO A 142 -16.02 53.15 -11.32
C PRO A 142 -15.55 54.02 -12.47
N SER A 143 -16.48 54.53 -13.29
CA SER A 143 -16.18 55.42 -14.42
C SER A 143 -15.87 56.83 -13.91
N ALA A 144 -14.72 57.02 -13.28
CA ALA A 144 -14.18 58.34 -13.00
C ALA A 144 -13.06 58.64 -14.01
N SER A 145 -13.42 59.20 -15.16
CA SER A 145 -12.44 59.86 -16.04
C SER A 145 -12.11 61.23 -15.46
N GLU A 146 -11.02 61.31 -14.71
CA GLU A 146 -10.46 62.56 -14.20
C GLU A 146 -9.84 63.31 -15.39
N LYS A 147 -10.55 64.32 -15.90
CA LYS A 147 -10.00 65.23 -16.92
C LYS A 147 -8.92 66.06 -16.25
N THR A 148 -7.66 65.71 -16.48
CA THR A 148 -6.53 66.57 -16.13
C THR A 148 -6.61 67.82 -17.02
N ASN A 149 -7.02 68.94 -16.43
CA ASN A 149 -6.93 70.22 -17.11
C ASN A 149 -5.45 70.57 -17.26
N SER A 150 -4.98 70.51 -18.50
CA SER A 150 -3.72 71.07 -18.97
C SER A 150 -3.63 72.54 -18.52
N ALA A 151 -2.69 72.86 -17.63
CA ALA A 151 -2.29 74.24 -17.35
C ALA A 151 -1.21 74.67 -18.36
N PRO A 152 -1.26 75.89 -18.90
CA PRO A 152 -0.37 76.33 -19.97
C PRO A 152 1.03 76.70 -19.45
N GLY A 153 2.01 76.56 -20.34
CA GLY A 153 3.43 76.69 -20.05
C GLY A 153 3.86 78.03 -19.46
N ALA A 154 4.88 77.95 -18.60
CA ALA A 154 5.72 79.08 -18.22
C ALA A 154 7.13 78.82 -18.77
N SER A 155 7.46 79.64 -19.75
CA SER A 155 8.77 79.91 -20.35
C SER A 155 9.92 79.95 -19.35
N GLN A 156 11.06 79.37 -19.72
CA GLN A 156 12.37 79.93 -19.37
C GLN A 156 13.28 80.03 -20.59
N SER A 157 13.72 81.26 -20.78
CA SER A 157 14.58 81.83 -21.80
C SER A 157 16.04 81.42 -21.62
N SER A 158 16.71 81.22 -22.76
CA SER A 158 18.16 81.06 -22.92
C SER A 158 18.93 82.23 -22.32
N ILE A 159 20.05 81.94 -21.64
CA ILE A 159 21.13 82.89 -21.38
C ILE A 159 22.40 82.33 -22.03
N SER A 160 23.12 83.26 -22.65
CA SER A 160 24.26 83.18 -23.56
C SER A 160 25.45 82.32 -23.14
#